data_AF-G0PIA5-F1
#
_entry.id   AF-G0PIA5-F1
#
_cell.length_a   1.000
_cell.length_b   1.000
_cell.length_c   1.000
_cell.angle_alpha   90.00
_cell.angle_beta   90.00
_cell.angle_gamma   90.00
#
_symmetry.space_group_name_H-M   'P 1'
#
loop_
_entity.id
_entity.type
_entity.pdbx_description
1 polymer ?
#
loop_
_entity_poly.entity_id
_entity_poly.type
_entity_poly.pdbx_seq_one_letter_code
_entity_poly.pdbx_strand_id
1 'polypeptide(L)'
;MTNTNEITTSMGNVALDVVGNEPLAEKNKKKTPGTAVQIVTNMRPVTITKNTPMFKYDVKVMFVYSKADGKELVKERSKSIFKGPEHERDKGLCSLAYKKAVRQCPELQKGGPFYYDRQASLYSLSLLKTDPLTLKLVGNDLSQKQNFLRVEFTVTKVADSFQSTSNAIKKSVNIRPNLADKTILEALNLMVSGKALEDPNVLTMGNCVHYLYNDDHIEMNRVRVLDGEKNSAVGTCKSVKTLEGRDKDPSLYLTTELKATLFHPDGYTVLDVLRTYPRFNANRQANDAWSIPVRDSLLGLSCYVTYGPDANLGVERRMVKIRGFGLSARQQTFKRDGQPTTVLNYYKEKYNIDLRFPDLFTVVARGREGQSENYPVECLELCPGQPVRTEQMIGNEQSDLIKLAATAPHNRNRITQQVVQSVGLGNDREGYVKVGAPEVVTGYVLPKPTISYGGKTVNWNEPGKREWYNSSAVARQGTNKAAKYTVIFNTDKTKPLEMWEGLTNDLCYDHQIVYHPVSYPAPLYVAGMYSHRGAEVLAQRSAVYKEGEFDFEATNKQLGVFDKKLFATRFNA
;
A
#
# COMPACT_ATOMS: atom_id res chain seq x y z
N MET A 1 26.86 5.91 -11.44
CA MET A 1 27.32 6.77 -10.34
C MET A 1 26.19 7.76 -10.10
N THR A 2 25.34 7.68 -9.08
CA THR A 2 25.52 7.42 -7.64
C THR A 2 24.66 6.25 -7.16
N ASN A 3 25.23 5.41 -6.32
CA ASN A 3 24.68 4.14 -5.85
C ASN A 3 23.93 4.39 -4.53
N THR A 4 22.63 4.14 -4.47
CA THR A 4 21.78 4.33 -3.28
C THR A 4 22.02 3.30 -2.16
N ASN A 5 23.04 2.44 -2.31
CA ASN A 5 23.37 1.34 -1.40
C ASN A 5 24.57 1.62 -0.47
N GLU A 6 25.16 2.83 -0.47
CA GLU A 6 26.30 3.19 0.39
C GLU A 6 25.98 4.10 1.59
N ILE A 7 24.70 4.28 1.95
CA ILE A 7 24.34 5.13 3.12
C ILE A 7 24.28 4.32 4.45
N THR A 8 24.39 2.99 4.42
CA THR A 8 24.21 2.16 5.64
C THR A 8 25.48 1.70 6.34
N THR A 9 26.68 2.15 5.94
CA THR A 9 27.93 1.65 6.55
C THR A 9 28.89 2.73 7.08
N SER A 10 28.44 3.98 7.23
CA SER A 10 29.23 5.03 7.91
C SER A 10 28.43 5.89 8.89
N MET A 11 27.36 5.35 9.51
CA MET A 11 26.77 6.00 10.69
C MET A 11 27.38 5.39 11.95
N GLY A 12 28.56 5.88 12.33
CA GLY A 12 28.96 5.85 13.73
C GLY A 12 27.89 6.57 14.54
N ASN A 13 27.49 6.00 15.68
CA ASN A 13 26.51 6.51 16.66
C ASN A 13 26.11 7.98 16.48
N VAL A 14 25.21 8.27 15.53
CA VAL A 14 24.44 9.50 15.56
C VAL A 14 23.29 9.18 16.49
N ALA A 15 23.30 9.75 17.69
CA ALA A 15 22.11 9.78 18.52
C ALA A 15 21.02 10.42 17.66
N LEU A 16 20.07 9.61 17.17
CA LEU A 16 18.89 10.13 16.50
C LEU A 16 18.23 11.08 17.50
N ASP A 17 18.21 12.38 17.20
CA ASP A 17 17.50 13.36 18.02
C ASP A 17 16.09 12.86 18.26
N VAL A 18 15.71 12.73 19.54
CA VAL A 18 14.39 12.25 19.92
C VAL A 18 13.37 13.32 19.51
N VAL A 19 12.72 13.10 18.36
CA VAL A 19 11.72 14.01 17.79
C VAL A 19 10.48 14.09 18.69
N GLY A 20 9.92 15.30 18.86
CA GLY A 20 8.66 15.50 19.59
C GLY A 20 8.79 15.91 21.07
N ASN A 21 10.00 16.32 21.50
CA ASN A 21 10.23 16.94 22.80
C ASN A 21 9.88 18.44 22.82
N GLU A 22 9.88 19.10 21.66
CA GLU A 22 9.45 20.49 21.54
C GLU A 22 7.92 20.59 21.53
N PRO A 23 7.34 21.62 22.21
CA PRO A 23 5.91 21.83 22.21
C PRO A 23 5.41 22.21 20.81
N LEU A 24 4.31 21.59 20.38
CA LEU A 24 3.58 21.99 19.19
C LEU A 24 2.96 23.39 19.39
N ALA A 25 2.85 24.14 18.29
CA ALA A 25 2.20 25.44 18.29
C ALA A 25 0.73 25.35 18.73
N GLU A 26 0.26 26.38 19.44
CA GLU A 26 -1.12 26.46 19.88
C GLU A 26 -2.08 26.51 18.69
N LYS A 27 -3.21 25.81 18.81
CA LYS A 27 -4.25 25.82 17.79
C LYS A 27 -4.91 27.20 17.72
N ASN A 28 -4.85 27.83 16.55
CA ASN A 28 -5.54 29.09 16.30
C ASN A 28 -7.06 28.99 16.55
N LYS A 29 -7.66 30.07 17.06
CA LYS A 29 -9.11 30.19 17.20
C LYS A 29 -9.80 29.96 15.85
N LYS A 30 -10.91 29.22 15.85
CA LYS A 30 -11.70 28.92 14.65
C LYS A 30 -12.15 30.23 14.01
N LYS A 31 -11.71 30.48 12.77
CA LYS A 31 -12.23 31.55 11.90
C LYS A 31 -13.28 30.92 10.98
N THR A 32 -14.44 31.56 10.81
CA THR A 32 -15.58 31.06 10.02
C THR A 32 -15.86 31.90 8.76
N PRO A 33 -14.91 32.12 7.83
CA PRO A 33 -15.16 32.94 6.64
C PRO A 33 -15.84 32.18 5.48
N GLY A 34 -16.46 31.02 5.70
CA GLY A 34 -16.96 30.14 4.64
C GLY A 34 -18.40 29.66 4.82
N THR A 35 -18.96 29.04 3.79
CA THR A 35 -20.31 28.46 3.79
C THR A 35 -20.33 27.13 4.53
N ALA A 36 -21.21 26.98 5.53
CA ALA A 36 -21.30 25.77 6.32
C ALA A 36 -21.90 24.60 5.52
N VAL A 37 -21.32 23.40 5.67
CA VAL A 37 -21.80 22.15 5.06
C VAL A 37 -21.70 21.01 6.06
N GLN A 38 -22.63 20.04 5.99
CA GLN A 38 -22.58 18.83 6.83
C GLN A 38 -21.76 17.75 6.12
N ILE A 39 -20.79 17.17 6.83
CA ILE A 39 -19.87 16.17 6.29
C ILE A 39 -19.92 14.93 7.16
N VAL A 40 -20.21 13.78 6.55
CA VAL A 40 -20.08 12.47 7.20
C VAL A 40 -18.63 12.02 7.10
N THR A 41 -18.04 11.61 8.22
CA THR A 41 -16.65 11.16 8.31
C THR A 41 -16.55 9.64 8.40
N ASN A 42 -15.34 9.08 8.28
CA ASN A 42 -15.05 7.67 8.61
C ASN A 42 -14.59 7.50 10.07
N MET A 43 -14.78 8.52 10.91
CA MET A 43 -14.40 8.51 12.32
C MET A 43 -15.59 8.07 13.16
N ARG A 44 -15.39 7.07 14.01
CA ARG A 44 -16.43 6.51 14.88
C ARG A 44 -16.05 6.73 16.33
N PRO A 45 -16.92 7.32 17.16
CA PRO A 45 -16.60 7.53 18.56
C PRO A 45 -16.45 6.16 19.24
N VAL A 46 -15.43 6.06 20.08
CA VAL A 46 -15.15 4.87 20.88
C VAL A 46 -15.41 5.22 22.34
N THR A 47 -16.25 4.43 22.99
CA THR A 47 -16.49 4.53 24.43
C THR A 47 -15.98 3.27 25.10
N ILE A 48 -15.42 3.44 26.30
CA ILE A 48 -14.91 2.33 27.11
C ILE A 48 -15.58 2.35 28.48
N THR A 49 -15.67 1.18 29.11
CA THR A 49 -16.23 1.09 30.46
C THR A 49 -15.40 1.90 31.45
N LYS A 50 -16.04 2.82 32.17
CA LYS A 50 -15.35 3.72 33.11
C LYS A 50 -14.80 2.94 34.29
N ASN A 51 -13.69 3.44 34.85
CA ASN A 51 -13.08 2.95 36.10
C ASN A 51 -12.68 1.46 36.08
N THR A 52 -12.60 0.82 34.91
CA THR A 52 -12.06 -0.52 34.79
C THR A 52 -10.54 -0.44 34.57
N PRO A 53 -9.73 -1.11 35.38
CA PRO A 53 -8.30 -1.17 35.17
C PRO A 53 -7.95 -2.07 33.99
N MET A 54 -6.86 -1.72 33.33
CA MET A 54 -6.26 -2.48 32.26
C MET A 54 -4.79 -2.69 32.59
N PHE A 55 -4.37 -3.95 32.63
CA PHE A 55 -3.03 -4.36 33.01
C PHE A 55 -2.26 -4.80 31.76
N LYS A 56 -1.00 -4.36 31.63
CA LYS A 56 -0.09 -4.72 30.54
C LYS A 56 0.99 -5.67 31.04
N TYR A 57 1.28 -6.72 30.27
CA TYR A 57 2.30 -7.72 30.57
C TYR A 57 3.24 -7.93 29.38
N ASP A 58 4.52 -8.14 29.67
CA ASP A 58 5.53 -8.62 28.72
C ASP A 58 5.38 -10.14 28.58
N VAL A 59 5.28 -10.61 27.33
CA VAL A 59 5.19 -12.03 27.00
C VAL A 59 6.49 -12.47 26.34
N LYS A 60 7.10 -13.53 26.87
CA LYS A 60 8.26 -14.18 26.27
C LYS A 60 7.89 -15.60 25.83
N VAL A 61 8.16 -15.90 24.57
CA VAL A 61 7.92 -17.22 23.98
C VAL A 61 9.24 -17.76 23.44
N MET A 62 9.89 -18.61 24.23
CA MET A 62 11.21 -19.16 23.92
C MET A 62 11.07 -20.62 23.45
N PHE A 63 11.32 -20.88 22.17
CA PHE A 63 11.38 -22.24 21.64
C PHE A 63 12.78 -22.81 21.88
N VAL A 64 12.85 -23.94 22.57
CA VAL A 64 14.09 -24.61 22.95
C VAL A 64 14.24 -25.90 22.16
N TYR A 65 15.39 -26.05 21.51
CA TYR A 65 15.75 -27.22 20.71
C TYR A 65 17.09 -27.81 21.18
N SER A 66 17.31 -29.10 21.02
CA SER A 66 18.62 -29.74 21.23
C SER A 66 19.53 -29.50 20.03
N LYS A 67 20.80 -29.22 20.30
CA LYS A 67 21.89 -29.25 19.30
C LYS A 67 22.57 -30.62 19.32
N ALA A 68 23.38 -30.88 18.29
CA ALA A 68 24.16 -32.11 18.16
C ALA A 68 25.25 -32.26 19.25
N ASP A 69 25.74 -31.14 19.82
CA ASP A 69 26.70 -31.12 20.92
C ASP A 69 26.03 -31.25 22.30
N GLY A 70 24.73 -31.58 22.35
CA GLY A 70 23.94 -31.69 23.58
C GLY A 70 23.52 -30.36 24.21
N LYS A 71 23.95 -29.20 23.67
CA LYS A 71 23.55 -27.88 24.19
C LYS A 71 22.15 -27.49 23.69
N GLU A 72 21.51 -26.59 24.43
CA GLU A 72 20.22 -26.02 24.02
C GLU A 72 20.41 -24.87 23.01
N LEU A 73 19.60 -24.87 21.96
CA LEU A 73 19.37 -23.76 21.05
C LEU A 73 18.05 -23.10 21.42
N VAL A 74 18.11 -21.87 21.90
CA VAL A 74 16.94 -21.09 22.28
C VAL A 74 16.63 -20.06 21.21
N LYS A 75 15.36 -19.98 20.79
CA LYS A 75 14.87 -18.99 19.83
C LYS A 75 13.66 -18.25 20.40
N GLU A 76 13.81 -16.96 20.64
CA GLU A 76 12.69 -16.09 21.02
C GLU A 76 11.81 -15.82 19.81
N ARG A 77 10.51 -16.13 19.92
CA ARG A 77 9.50 -15.87 18.87
C ARG A 77 8.68 -14.61 19.15
N SER A 78 8.53 -14.23 20.41
CA SER A 78 7.81 -13.03 20.86
C SER A 78 8.43 -11.72 20.33
N LYS A 79 9.75 -11.69 20.09
CA LYS A 79 10.49 -10.52 19.57
C LYS A 79 11.12 -10.82 18.21
N SER A 80 10.28 -11.21 17.25
CA SER A 80 10.70 -11.48 15.88
C SER A 80 11.25 -10.22 15.18
N ILE A 81 12.49 -10.30 14.70
CA ILE A 81 13.14 -9.25 13.87
C ILE A 81 12.84 -9.41 12.37
N PHE A 82 12.16 -10.50 11.99
CA PHE A 82 11.84 -10.80 10.60
C PHE A 82 10.67 -9.95 10.07
N LYS A 83 10.43 -10.01 8.76
CA LYS A 83 9.32 -9.33 8.07
C LYS A 83 8.61 -10.31 7.14
N GLY A 84 7.35 -10.01 6.79
CA GLY A 84 6.58 -10.84 5.85
C GLY A 84 6.26 -12.23 6.42
N PRO A 85 6.25 -13.29 5.60
CA PRO A 85 5.82 -14.63 6.04
C PRO A 85 6.58 -15.21 7.23
N GLU A 86 7.87 -14.91 7.38
CA GLU A 86 8.65 -15.37 8.55
C GLU A 86 8.15 -14.75 9.87
N HIS A 87 7.76 -13.47 9.81
CA HIS A 87 7.21 -12.76 10.96
C HIS A 87 5.82 -13.27 11.32
N GLU A 88 4.98 -13.53 10.32
CA GLU A 88 3.65 -14.10 10.54
C GLU A 88 3.72 -15.55 11.04
N ARG A 89 4.71 -16.35 10.62
CA ARG A 89 5.01 -17.65 11.23
C ARG A 89 5.33 -17.51 12.72
N ASP A 90 6.22 -16.58 13.10
CA ASP A 90 6.58 -16.40 14.51
C ASP A 90 5.37 -15.97 15.35
N LYS A 91 4.49 -15.10 14.82
CA LYS A 91 3.20 -14.76 15.46
C LYS A 91 2.29 -15.97 15.60
N GLY A 92 2.22 -16.82 14.57
CA GLY A 92 1.46 -18.07 14.60
C GLY A 92 1.94 -19.00 15.71
N LEU A 93 3.26 -19.20 15.82
CA LEU A 93 3.89 -20.01 16.88
C LEU A 93 3.64 -19.42 18.27
N CYS A 94 3.70 -18.10 18.43
CA CYS A 94 3.36 -17.42 19.67
C CYS A 94 1.89 -17.63 20.06
N SER A 95 0.96 -17.47 19.11
CA SER A 95 -0.47 -17.71 19.30
C SER A 95 -0.75 -19.16 19.72
N LEU A 96 -0.06 -20.12 19.11
CA LEU A 96 -0.17 -21.54 19.42
C LEU A 96 0.34 -21.86 20.83
N ALA A 97 1.50 -21.32 21.21
CA ALA A 97 2.03 -21.43 22.56
C ALA A 97 1.08 -20.81 23.60
N TYR A 98 0.54 -19.63 23.33
CA TYR A 98 -0.44 -18.98 24.20
C TYR A 98 -1.73 -19.81 24.36
N LYS A 99 -2.30 -20.32 23.27
CA LYS A 99 -3.49 -21.20 23.34
C LYS A 99 -3.23 -22.44 24.18
N LYS A 100 -2.03 -23.02 24.10
CA LYS A 100 -1.64 -24.16 24.94
C LYS A 100 -1.43 -23.76 26.40
N ALA A 101 -0.79 -22.62 26.65
CA ALA A 101 -0.64 -22.05 27.99
C ALA A 101 -2.01 -21.84 28.66
N VAL A 102 -2.97 -21.26 27.93
CA VAL A 102 -4.36 -21.12 28.41
C VAL A 102 -4.95 -22.50 28.77
N ARG A 103 -4.77 -23.54 27.96
CA ARG A 103 -5.29 -24.89 28.30
C ARG A 103 -4.65 -25.51 29.56
N GLN A 104 -3.44 -25.14 29.90
CA GLN A 104 -2.67 -25.75 31.00
C GLN A 104 -2.61 -24.91 32.28
N CYS A 105 -3.02 -23.64 32.23
CA CYS A 105 -2.93 -22.72 33.35
C CYS A 105 -4.33 -22.18 33.73
N PRO A 106 -4.89 -22.58 34.88
CA PRO A 106 -6.20 -22.11 35.34
C PRO A 106 -6.32 -20.58 35.44
N GLU A 107 -5.21 -19.90 35.75
CA GLU A 107 -5.17 -18.44 35.84
C GLU A 107 -5.35 -17.78 34.47
N LEU A 108 -4.76 -18.35 33.40
CA LEU A 108 -4.98 -17.87 32.04
C LEU A 108 -6.36 -18.25 31.48
N GLN A 109 -7.02 -19.28 32.04
CA GLN A 109 -8.38 -19.67 31.65
C GLN A 109 -9.44 -18.76 32.25
N LYS A 110 -9.31 -18.44 33.54
CA LYS A 110 -10.35 -17.80 34.34
C LYS A 110 -9.99 -16.38 34.80
N GLY A 111 -8.72 -16.01 34.74
CA GLY A 111 -8.22 -14.71 35.19
C GLY A 111 -8.30 -13.61 34.14
N GLY A 112 -8.99 -13.85 33.03
CA GLY A 112 -9.15 -12.90 31.94
C GLY A 112 -10.24 -11.85 32.20
N PRO A 113 -10.72 -11.17 31.14
CA PRO A 113 -10.40 -11.39 29.73
C PRO A 113 -8.99 -10.93 29.35
N PHE A 114 -8.38 -11.64 28.40
CA PHE A 114 -7.00 -11.44 27.94
C PHE A 114 -6.95 -11.10 26.44
N TYR A 115 -6.12 -10.14 26.09
CA TYR A 115 -5.91 -9.67 24.71
C TYR A 115 -4.43 -9.76 24.38
N TYR A 116 -4.06 -10.78 23.60
CA TYR A 116 -2.67 -11.06 23.22
C TYR A 116 -2.37 -10.52 21.81
N ASP A 117 -1.28 -9.77 21.67
CA ASP A 117 -0.83 -9.23 20.37
C ASP A 117 -0.17 -10.30 19.46
N ARG A 118 -0.08 -11.55 19.95
CA ARG A 118 0.60 -12.68 19.31
C ARG A 118 2.12 -12.49 19.22
N GLN A 119 2.68 -11.61 20.05
CA GLN A 119 4.10 -11.27 20.13
C GLN A 119 4.53 -11.11 21.59
N ALA A 120 4.79 -9.87 22.03
CA ALA A 120 5.40 -9.58 23.31
C ALA A 120 4.46 -8.85 24.29
N SER A 121 3.22 -8.53 23.90
CA SER A 121 2.30 -7.78 24.75
C SER A 121 0.99 -8.53 25.00
N LEU A 122 0.66 -8.68 26.28
CA LEU A 122 -0.63 -9.18 26.74
C LEU A 122 -1.32 -8.09 27.56
N TYR A 123 -2.58 -7.82 27.25
CA TYR A 123 -3.42 -6.93 28.04
C TYR A 123 -4.50 -7.73 28.76
N SER A 124 -4.86 -7.32 29.96
CA SER A 124 -5.94 -7.94 30.75
C SER A 124 -6.79 -6.88 31.42
N LEU A 125 -8.08 -7.15 31.62
CA LEU A 125 -8.95 -6.33 32.48
C LEU A 125 -8.93 -6.79 33.95
N SER A 126 -8.25 -7.90 34.22
CA SER A 126 -8.12 -8.52 35.53
C SER A 126 -6.64 -8.71 35.88
N LEU A 127 -6.30 -8.48 37.15
CA LEU A 127 -4.92 -8.61 37.62
C LEU A 127 -4.52 -10.09 37.71
N LEU A 128 -3.47 -10.48 36.99
CA LEU A 128 -2.75 -11.74 37.23
C LEU A 128 -2.15 -11.73 38.65
N LYS A 129 -2.47 -12.78 39.40
CA LYS A 129 -2.00 -13.08 40.75
C LYS A 129 -0.54 -13.55 40.73
N THR A 130 -0.16 -14.37 39.75
CA THR A 130 1.21 -14.89 39.63
C THR A 130 2.06 -14.01 38.72
N ASP A 131 3.23 -13.59 39.22
CA ASP A 131 4.19 -12.76 38.48
C ASP A 131 5.64 -13.06 38.95
N PRO A 132 6.53 -13.54 38.07
CA PRO A 132 6.26 -13.94 36.69
C PRO A 132 5.47 -15.26 36.62
N LEU A 133 4.47 -15.33 35.75
CA LEU A 133 3.82 -16.60 35.40
C LEU A 133 4.67 -17.31 34.34
N THR A 134 5.26 -18.46 34.67
CA THR A 134 6.12 -19.23 33.75
C THR A 134 5.61 -20.65 33.58
N LEU A 135 5.50 -21.09 32.32
CA LEU A 135 5.04 -22.41 31.94
C LEU A 135 6.05 -23.07 30.99
N LYS A 136 6.32 -24.36 31.21
CA LYS A 136 7.07 -25.20 30.28
C LYS A 136 6.08 -26.03 29.48
N LEU A 137 5.94 -25.70 28.20
CA LEU A 137 4.99 -26.33 27.30
C LEU A 137 5.72 -27.34 26.41
N VAL A 138 5.19 -28.55 26.27
CA VAL A 138 5.76 -29.63 25.45
C VAL A 138 4.69 -30.24 24.56
N GLY A 139 5.06 -30.83 23.42
CA GLY A 139 4.15 -31.58 22.55
C GLY A 139 4.28 -31.24 21.06
N ASN A 140 3.94 -32.21 20.21
CA ASN A 140 4.09 -32.14 18.75
C ASN A 140 3.16 -31.11 18.09
N ASP A 141 2.12 -30.67 18.79
CA ASP A 141 1.26 -29.57 18.39
C ASP A 141 1.98 -28.21 18.44
N LEU A 142 3.08 -28.05 19.17
CA LEU A 142 3.87 -26.81 19.20
C LEU A 142 4.96 -26.78 18.14
N SER A 143 5.65 -27.90 17.96
CA SER A 143 6.71 -28.07 16.95
C SER A 143 6.85 -29.54 16.61
N GLN A 144 6.99 -29.83 15.32
CA GLN A 144 7.15 -31.18 14.79
C GLN A 144 8.63 -31.56 14.57
N LYS A 145 9.56 -30.65 14.89
CA LYS A 145 11.00 -30.91 14.75
C LYS A 145 11.47 -31.97 15.75
N GLN A 146 12.23 -32.95 15.28
CA GLN A 146 12.72 -34.04 16.12
C GLN A 146 13.60 -33.57 17.28
N ASN A 147 14.30 -32.46 17.11
CA ASN A 147 15.15 -31.88 18.16
C ASN A 147 14.43 -30.84 19.02
N PHE A 148 13.10 -30.69 18.91
CA PHE A 148 12.33 -29.81 19.79
C PHE A 148 12.28 -30.38 21.21
N LEU A 149 12.53 -29.53 22.21
CA LEU A 149 12.50 -29.90 23.62
C LEU A 149 11.27 -29.35 24.32
N ARG A 150 11.08 -28.02 24.27
CA ARG A 150 10.00 -27.32 24.96
C ARG A 150 9.82 -25.89 24.43
N VAL A 151 8.70 -25.28 24.79
CA VAL A 151 8.52 -23.83 24.80
C VAL A 151 8.52 -23.34 26.24
N GLU A 152 9.33 -22.35 26.56
CA GLU A 152 9.24 -21.61 27.81
C GLU A 152 8.39 -20.36 27.56
N PHE A 153 7.19 -20.37 28.15
CA PHE A 153 6.22 -19.29 28.03
C PHE A 153 6.17 -18.52 29.34
N THR A 154 6.53 -17.24 29.29
CA THR A 154 6.58 -16.37 30.47
C THR A 154 5.73 -15.13 30.26
N VAL A 155 4.94 -14.77 31.28
CA VAL A 155 4.19 -13.52 31.36
C VAL A 155 4.66 -12.77 32.60
N THR A 156 5.12 -11.54 32.42
CA THR A 156 5.64 -10.70 33.51
C THR A 156 4.99 -9.32 33.46
N LYS A 157 4.72 -8.71 34.62
CA LYS A 157 4.26 -7.31 34.65
C LYS A 157 5.30 -6.41 33.97
N VAL A 158 4.84 -5.48 33.12
CA VAL A 158 5.76 -4.47 32.58
C VAL A 158 6.21 -3.53 33.69
N ALA A 159 7.46 -3.07 33.62
CA ALA A 159 8.00 -2.13 34.61
C ALA A 159 7.29 -0.76 34.56
N ASP A 160 7.07 -0.25 33.34
CA ASP A 160 6.45 1.05 33.08
C ASP A 160 5.05 0.90 32.50
N SER A 161 4.13 1.78 32.92
CA SER A 161 2.73 1.78 32.43
C SER A 161 2.00 0.45 32.62
N PHE A 162 2.30 -0.26 33.72
CA PHE A 162 1.69 -1.54 34.06
C PHE A 162 0.16 -1.49 34.09
N GLN A 163 -0.40 -0.42 34.65
CA GLN A 163 -1.84 -0.25 34.80
C GLN A 163 -2.30 1.05 34.14
N SER A 164 -3.37 0.95 33.36
CA SER A 164 -4.06 2.06 32.74
C SER A 164 -5.56 1.98 33.04
N THR A 165 -6.28 3.10 32.92
CA THR A 165 -7.75 3.16 33.10
C THR A 165 -8.32 4.17 32.11
N SER A 166 -9.64 4.32 32.05
CA SER A 166 -10.28 5.38 31.25
C SER A 166 -9.77 6.80 31.52
N ASN A 167 -9.21 7.06 32.71
CA ASN A 167 -8.64 8.37 33.03
C ASN A 167 -7.32 8.65 32.30
N ALA A 168 -6.65 7.61 31.79
CA ALA A 168 -5.41 7.74 31.03
C ALA A 168 -5.62 8.27 29.59
N ILE A 169 -6.87 8.36 29.10
CA ILE A 169 -7.16 8.93 27.77
C ILE A 169 -6.55 10.33 27.63
N LYS A 170 -6.62 11.16 28.67
CA LYS A 170 -6.03 12.51 28.66
C LYS A 170 -4.51 12.49 28.53
N LYS A 171 -3.85 11.47 29.09
CA LYS A 171 -2.38 11.30 29.02
C LYS A 171 -1.89 10.92 27.63
N SER A 172 -2.78 10.42 26.76
CA SER A 172 -2.45 10.11 25.37
C SER A 172 -2.32 11.34 24.47
N VAL A 173 -2.64 12.53 24.99
CA VAL A 173 -2.48 13.80 24.29
C VAL A 173 -1.49 14.66 25.08
N ASN A 174 -0.45 15.14 24.41
CA ASN A 174 0.55 16.02 25.01
C ASN A 174 1.01 17.03 23.96
N ILE A 175 1.22 18.29 24.38
CA ILE A 175 1.78 19.34 23.52
C ILE A 175 3.17 18.96 23.00
N ARG A 176 3.90 18.12 23.75
CA ARG A 176 5.14 17.46 23.34
C ARG A 176 4.81 16.01 22.98
N PRO A 177 4.67 15.66 21.68
CA PRO A 177 4.18 14.34 21.27
C PRO A 177 4.99 13.15 21.80
N ASN A 178 6.28 13.34 22.10
CA ASN A 178 7.12 12.29 22.68
C ASN A 178 6.75 11.95 24.14
N LEU A 179 6.11 12.88 24.86
CA LEU A 179 5.68 12.69 26.25
C LEU A 179 4.23 12.18 26.37
N ALA A 180 3.58 11.81 25.26
CA ALA A 180 2.23 11.26 25.27
C ALA A 180 2.24 9.76 25.59
N ASP A 181 1.47 9.35 26.59
CA ASP A 181 1.31 7.93 26.95
C ASP A 181 0.33 7.23 26.00
N LYS A 182 0.88 6.41 25.10
CA LYS A 182 0.11 5.67 24.09
C LYS A 182 -0.34 4.28 24.54
N THR A 183 -0.03 3.86 25.77
CA THR A 183 -0.31 2.51 26.27
C THR A 183 -1.80 2.16 26.15
N ILE A 184 -2.67 3.11 26.49
CA ILE A 184 -4.13 2.90 26.35
C ILE A 184 -4.55 2.75 24.88
N LEU A 185 -3.95 3.50 23.97
CA LEU A 185 -4.26 3.42 22.54
C LEU A 185 -3.78 2.10 21.93
N GLU A 186 -2.60 1.61 22.33
CA GLU A 186 -2.08 0.30 21.90
C GLU A 186 -3.04 -0.82 22.28
N ALA A 187 -3.48 -0.84 23.53
CA ALA A 187 -4.40 -1.86 24.02
C ALA A 187 -5.76 -1.79 23.31
N LEU A 188 -6.32 -0.59 23.14
CA LEU A 188 -7.60 -0.42 22.45
C LEU A 188 -7.50 -0.80 20.97
N ASN A 189 -6.39 -0.49 20.29
CA ASN A 189 -6.15 -0.95 18.92
C ASN A 189 -6.16 -2.49 18.84
N LEU A 190 -5.59 -3.17 19.83
CA LEU A 190 -5.64 -4.63 19.90
C LEU A 190 -7.06 -5.15 20.15
N MET A 191 -7.77 -4.61 21.14
CA MET A 191 -9.14 -5.02 21.51
C MET A 191 -10.11 -4.91 20.34
N VAL A 192 -10.10 -3.79 19.60
CA VAL A 192 -10.97 -3.62 18.42
C VAL A 192 -10.61 -4.54 17.25
N SER A 193 -9.45 -5.22 17.31
CA SER A 193 -9.02 -6.24 16.34
C SER A 193 -9.43 -7.66 16.72
N GLY A 194 -9.91 -7.90 17.95
CA GLY A 194 -9.91 -9.23 18.56
C GLY A 194 -10.55 -10.31 17.67
N LYS A 195 -11.72 -10.01 17.09
CA LYS A 195 -12.40 -10.92 16.16
C LYS A 195 -11.60 -11.16 14.87
N ALA A 196 -11.05 -10.11 14.28
CA ALA A 196 -10.27 -10.16 13.05
C ALA A 196 -8.96 -10.97 13.19
N LEU A 197 -8.33 -10.94 14.37
CA LEU A 197 -7.09 -11.69 14.63
C LEU A 197 -7.29 -13.19 14.76
N GLU A 198 -8.53 -13.63 14.97
CA GLU A 198 -8.90 -15.02 15.17
C GLU A 198 -9.69 -15.61 13.99
N ASP A 199 -10.12 -14.77 13.06
CA ASP A 199 -10.84 -15.21 11.88
C ASP A 199 -9.88 -15.83 10.85
N PRO A 200 -10.04 -17.12 10.49
CA PRO A 200 -9.20 -17.77 9.48
C PRO A 200 -9.37 -17.18 8.07
N ASN A 201 -10.47 -16.46 7.80
CA ASN A 201 -10.70 -15.74 6.56
C ASN A 201 -10.01 -14.37 6.52
N VAL A 202 -9.28 -13.97 7.58
CA VAL A 202 -8.64 -12.65 7.67
C VAL A 202 -7.12 -12.76 7.76
N LEU A 203 -6.44 -12.22 6.75
CA LEU A 203 -5.01 -11.95 6.80
C LEU A 203 -4.75 -10.60 7.48
N THR A 204 -4.07 -10.61 8.63
CA THR A 204 -3.70 -9.37 9.34
C THR A 204 -2.22 -9.03 9.15
N MET A 205 -1.95 -7.89 8.53
CA MET A 205 -0.60 -7.36 8.34
C MET A 205 -0.32 -6.21 9.30
N GLY A 206 0.78 -6.31 10.06
CA GLY A 206 1.23 -5.25 10.98
C GLY A 206 0.21 -4.88 12.07
N ASN A 207 -0.69 -5.78 12.43
CA ASN A 207 -1.78 -5.62 13.42
C ASN A 207 -2.82 -4.51 13.08
N CYS A 208 -2.66 -3.80 11.97
CA CYS A 208 -3.47 -2.64 11.60
C CYS A 208 -4.24 -2.82 10.29
N VAL A 209 -3.73 -3.63 9.35
CA VAL A 209 -4.35 -3.85 8.05
C VAL A 209 -4.87 -5.28 7.99
N HIS A 210 -6.13 -5.44 7.60
CA HIS A 210 -6.82 -6.71 7.56
C HIS A 210 -7.39 -6.93 6.16
N TYR A 211 -6.93 -7.97 5.48
CA TYR A 211 -7.44 -8.38 4.16
C TYR A 211 -8.29 -9.64 4.31
N LEU A 212 -9.33 -9.75 3.49
CA LEU A 212 -10.15 -10.94 3.41
C LEU A 212 -9.52 -11.92 2.42
N TYR A 213 -9.45 -13.20 2.79
CA TYR A 213 -9.08 -14.28 1.86
C TYR A 213 -10.22 -14.56 0.86
N ASN A 214 -11.45 -14.62 1.37
CA ASN A 214 -12.68 -14.65 0.59
C ASN A 214 -13.47 -13.36 0.83
N ASP A 215 -13.62 -12.58 -0.23
CA ASP A 215 -14.34 -11.32 -0.32
C ASP A 215 -15.46 -11.36 -1.38
N ASP A 216 -15.90 -12.53 -1.84
CA ASP A 216 -16.88 -12.70 -2.94
C ASP A 216 -18.22 -12.00 -2.68
N HIS A 217 -18.58 -11.82 -1.42
CA HIS A 217 -19.77 -11.10 -0.99
C HIS A 217 -19.60 -9.56 -0.97
N ILE A 218 -18.39 -9.04 -1.21
CA ILE A 218 -18.13 -7.60 -1.25
C ILE A 218 -18.42 -7.06 -2.65
N GLU A 219 -19.30 -6.08 -2.74
CA GLU A 219 -19.73 -5.45 -4.00
C GLU A 219 -18.67 -4.45 -4.51
N MET A 220 -17.56 -4.98 -5.02
CA MET A 220 -16.43 -4.24 -5.58
C MET A 220 -15.85 -5.00 -6.78
N ASN A 221 -15.34 -4.25 -7.77
CA ASN A 221 -14.62 -4.85 -8.89
C ASN A 221 -13.39 -5.63 -8.41
N ARG A 222 -12.85 -6.49 -9.27
CA ARG A 222 -11.64 -7.28 -8.97
C ARG A 222 -10.64 -7.13 -10.10
N VAL A 223 -9.37 -7.18 -9.74
CA VAL A 223 -8.25 -7.25 -10.69
C VAL A 223 -7.63 -8.63 -10.57
N ARG A 224 -7.67 -9.38 -11.67
CA ARG A 224 -6.93 -10.63 -11.83
C ARG A 224 -5.89 -10.44 -12.91
N VAL A 225 -4.64 -10.73 -12.57
CA VAL A 225 -3.50 -10.67 -13.47
C VAL A 225 -3.10 -12.11 -13.74
N LEU A 226 -3.24 -12.55 -14.99
CA LEU A 226 -2.91 -13.92 -15.39
C LEU A 226 -1.40 -14.18 -15.21
N ASP A 227 -0.58 -13.20 -15.57
CA ASP A 227 0.88 -13.24 -15.39
C ASP A 227 1.24 -13.29 -13.90
N GLY A 228 1.68 -14.46 -13.46
CA GLY A 228 2.01 -14.74 -12.07
C GLY A 228 0.79 -15.06 -11.18
N GLU A 229 -0.41 -15.23 -11.76
CA GLU A 229 -1.68 -15.51 -11.05
C GLU A 229 -1.94 -14.58 -9.86
N LYS A 230 -1.69 -13.28 -10.05
CA LYS A 230 -1.87 -12.28 -9.01
C LYS A 230 -3.35 -11.89 -8.92
N ASN A 231 -3.88 -11.85 -7.72
CA ASN A 231 -5.30 -11.54 -7.48
C ASN A 231 -5.43 -10.36 -6.52
N SER A 232 -6.37 -9.45 -6.81
CA SER A 232 -6.70 -8.38 -5.88
C SER A 232 -7.47 -8.91 -4.68
N ALA A 233 -7.12 -8.46 -3.49
CA ALA A 233 -7.94 -8.64 -2.30
C ALA A 233 -8.31 -7.29 -1.71
N VAL A 234 -9.53 -7.22 -1.17
CA VAL A 234 -10.01 -6.06 -0.42
C VAL A 234 -9.76 -6.25 1.08
N GLY A 235 -9.52 -5.14 1.76
CA GLY A 235 -9.28 -5.11 3.18
C GLY A 235 -9.57 -3.76 3.78
N THR A 236 -9.26 -3.60 5.05
CA THR A 236 -9.36 -2.32 5.73
C THR A 236 -8.19 -2.12 6.68
N CYS A 237 -7.70 -0.88 6.75
CA CYS A 237 -6.82 -0.49 7.84
C CYS A 237 -7.61 0.22 8.93
N LYS A 238 -7.16 0.06 10.17
CA LYS A 238 -7.77 0.73 11.31
C LYS A 238 -6.76 1.48 12.18
N SER A 239 -7.27 2.40 12.96
CA SER A 239 -6.53 3.04 14.03
C SER A 239 -7.48 3.62 15.08
N VAL A 240 -7.23 3.33 16.35
CA VAL A 240 -7.82 4.04 17.49
C VAL A 240 -6.94 5.24 17.81
N LYS A 241 -7.53 6.43 17.83
CA LYS A 241 -6.86 7.72 18.05
C LYS A 241 -7.62 8.55 19.08
N THR A 242 -6.91 9.46 19.74
CA THR A 242 -7.53 10.54 20.50
C THR A 242 -7.63 11.80 19.65
N LEU A 243 -8.81 12.43 19.67
CA LEU A 243 -9.07 13.72 19.02
C LEU A 243 -9.60 14.72 20.05
N GLU A 244 -9.48 16.01 19.71
CA GLU A 244 -10.18 17.09 20.39
C GLU A 244 -11.69 16.82 20.26
N GLY A 245 -12.29 16.33 21.35
CA GLY A 245 -13.69 15.91 21.38
C GLY A 245 -14.66 17.10 21.25
N ARG A 246 -15.95 16.84 21.44
CA ARG A 246 -16.95 17.92 21.56
C ARG A 246 -16.91 18.61 22.92
N ASP A 247 -16.38 17.90 23.92
CA ASP A 247 -16.23 18.36 25.29
C ASP A 247 -14.82 18.92 25.55
N LYS A 248 -14.58 19.45 26.76
CA LYS A 248 -13.26 19.94 27.18
C LYS A 248 -12.17 18.85 27.21
N ASP A 249 -12.56 17.58 27.18
CA ASP A 249 -11.66 16.43 27.30
C ASP A 249 -11.46 15.69 25.95
N PRO A 250 -10.26 15.17 25.68
CA PRO A 250 -10.00 14.38 24.48
C PRO A 250 -10.86 13.12 24.44
N SER A 251 -11.37 12.81 23.25
CA SER A 251 -12.26 11.68 22.99
C SER A 251 -11.60 10.66 22.07
N LEU A 252 -11.98 9.39 22.22
CA LEU A 252 -11.44 8.29 21.42
C LEU A 252 -12.26 8.09 20.13
N TYR A 253 -11.56 7.82 19.04
CA TYR A 253 -12.15 7.55 17.74
C TYR A 253 -11.48 6.36 17.07
N LEU A 254 -12.28 5.48 16.47
CA LEU A 254 -11.84 4.46 15.53
C LEU A 254 -11.97 5.02 14.12
N THR A 255 -10.85 5.07 13.40
CA THR A 255 -10.83 5.36 11.97
C THR A 255 -10.62 4.09 11.18
N THR A 256 -11.42 3.88 10.14
CA THR A 256 -11.27 2.75 9.20
C THR A 256 -11.15 3.26 7.78
N GLU A 257 -10.25 2.67 7.00
CA GLU A 257 -10.03 3.02 5.59
C GLU A 257 -10.02 1.75 4.74
N LEU A 258 -10.70 1.78 3.59
CA LEU A 258 -10.60 0.71 2.60
C LEU A 258 -9.16 0.56 2.09
N LYS A 259 -8.72 -0.68 1.94
CA LYS A 259 -7.48 -1.06 1.27
C LYS A 259 -7.79 -2.06 0.18
N ALA A 260 -7.09 -1.95 -0.94
CA ALA A 260 -7.10 -2.93 -2.02
C ALA A 260 -5.64 -3.10 -2.48
N THR A 261 -5.20 -4.34 -2.66
CA THR A 261 -3.86 -4.65 -3.14
C THR A 261 -3.89 -5.98 -3.90
N LEU A 262 -2.88 -6.22 -4.75
CA LEU A 262 -2.65 -7.52 -5.35
C LEU A 262 -1.87 -8.41 -4.39
N PHE A 263 -2.14 -9.72 -4.43
CA PHE A 263 -1.40 -10.78 -3.75
C PHE A 263 -0.85 -11.77 -4.77
N HIS A 264 0.33 -12.30 -4.48
CA HIS A 264 0.88 -13.47 -5.17
C HIS A 264 0.08 -14.73 -4.77
N PRO A 265 0.00 -15.76 -5.62
CA PRO A 265 -0.80 -16.94 -5.34
C PRO A 265 -0.24 -17.76 -4.17
N ASP A 266 -1.14 -18.24 -3.32
CA ASP A 266 -0.80 -19.06 -2.16
C ASP A 266 -0.60 -20.53 -2.57
N GLY A 267 0.46 -21.18 -2.07
CA GLY A 267 0.67 -22.63 -2.25
C GLY A 267 1.12 -23.08 -3.64
N TYR A 268 1.36 -22.17 -4.57
CA TYR A 268 1.90 -22.50 -5.89
C TYR A 268 3.40 -22.81 -5.81
N THR A 269 3.87 -23.78 -6.61
CA THR A 269 5.32 -23.88 -6.82
C THR A 269 5.81 -22.67 -7.62
N VAL A 270 7.08 -22.29 -7.45
CA VAL A 270 7.66 -21.23 -8.28
C VAL A 270 7.53 -21.61 -9.76
N LEU A 271 7.67 -22.90 -10.10
CA LEU A 271 7.43 -23.40 -11.46
C LEU A 271 6.00 -23.15 -11.95
N ASP A 272 4.98 -23.38 -11.12
CA ASP A 272 3.58 -23.14 -11.51
C ASP A 272 3.33 -21.68 -11.81
N VAL A 273 3.89 -20.77 -10.99
CA VAL A 273 3.83 -19.34 -11.24
C VAL A 273 4.54 -18.98 -12.55
N LEU A 274 5.74 -19.51 -12.80
CA LEU A 274 6.48 -19.24 -14.04
C LEU A 274 5.72 -19.69 -15.31
N ARG A 275 4.96 -20.78 -15.23
CA ARG A 275 4.16 -21.30 -16.35
C ARG A 275 3.00 -20.39 -16.78
N THR A 276 2.56 -19.50 -15.90
CA THR A 276 1.46 -18.58 -16.19
C THR A 276 1.90 -17.42 -17.08
N TYR A 277 3.20 -17.11 -17.11
CA TYR A 277 3.74 -16.05 -17.94
C TYR A 277 3.80 -16.48 -19.42
N PRO A 278 3.37 -15.61 -20.35
CA PRO A 278 3.41 -15.90 -21.78
C PRO A 278 4.82 -16.28 -22.24
N ARG A 279 4.91 -17.25 -23.16
CA ARG A 279 6.18 -17.75 -23.74
C ARG A 279 7.12 -18.43 -22.74
N PHE A 280 6.65 -18.86 -21.58
CA PHE A 280 7.43 -19.75 -20.72
C PHE A 280 7.92 -20.99 -21.48
N ASN A 281 9.14 -21.45 -21.19
CA ASN A 281 9.64 -22.75 -21.61
C ASN A 281 10.67 -23.28 -20.58
N ALA A 282 10.94 -24.58 -20.65
CA ALA A 282 11.79 -25.29 -19.69
C ALA A 282 13.29 -24.98 -19.78
N ASN A 283 13.74 -24.18 -20.76
CA ASN A 283 15.15 -23.94 -21.05
C ASN A 283 15.55 -22.46 -20.88
N ARG A 284 14.70 -21.67 -20.21
CA ARG A 284 14.93 -20.23 -19.96
C ARG A 284 16.21 -20.00 -19.17
N GLN A 285 16.99 -19.01 -19.61
CA GLN A 285 18.25 -18.62 -18.96
C GLN A 285 18.02 -17.41 -18.07
N ALA A 286 18.78 -17.29 -16.97
CA ALA A 286 18.53 -16.28 -15.93
C ALA A 286 18.56 -14.82 -16.42
N ASN A 287 19.31 -14.53 -17.47
CA ASN A 287 19.56 -13.19 -17.99
C ASN A 287 18.92 -12.94 -19.36
N ASP A 288 18.05 -13.83 -19.84
CA ASP A 288 17.34 -13.59 -21.10
C ASP A 288 16.26 -12.50 -20.93
N ALA A 289 15.82 -11.93 -22.05
CA ALA A 289 14.86 -10.82 -22.06
C ALA A 289 13.49 -11.15 -21.43
N TRP A 290 13.15 -12.44 -21.33
CA TRP A 290 11.92 -12.90 -20.68
C TRP A 290 12.14 -13.05 -19.16
N SER A 291 13.27 -13.60 -18.75
CA SER A 291 13.59 -13.90 -17.35
C SER A 291 13.79 -12.64 -16.52
N ILE A 292 14.29 -11.54 -17.09
CA ILE A 292 14.54 -10.29 -16.35
C ILE A 292 13.26 -9.70 -15.73
N PRO A 293 12.19 -9.38 -16.49
CA PRO A 293 10.96 -8.85 -15.91
C PRO A 293 10.27 -9.86 -14.98
N VAL A 294 10.29 -11.15 -15.32
CA VAL A 294 9.72 -12.21 -14.47
C VAL A 294 10.46 -12.30 -13.14
N ARG A 295 11.79 -12.24 -13.16
CA ARG A 295 12.63 -12.17 -11.96
C ARG A 295 12.20 -11.01 -11.08
N ASP A 296 12.08 -9.81 -11.66
CA ASP A 296 11.77 -8.59 -10.91
C ASP A 296 10.41 -8.68 -10.21
N SER A 297 9.41 -9.32 -10.85
CA SER A 297 8.12 -9.62 -10.22
C SER A 297 8.20 -10.61 -9.04
N LEU A 298 9.18 -11.51 -9.03
CA LEU A 298 9.36 -12.52 -7.96
C LEU A 298 10.40 -12.12 -6.90
N LEU A 299 11.17 -11.06 -7.14
CA LEU A 299 12.23 -10.62 -6.22
C LEU A 299 11.66 -10.33 -4.83
N GLY A 300 12.29 -10.91 -3.80
CA GLY A 300 11.90 -10.69 -2.42
C GLY A 300 10.71 -11.51 -1.95
N LEU A 301 10.15 -12.41 -2.75
CA LEU A 301 9.18 -13.40 -2.27
C LEU A 301 9.87 -14.44 -1.39
N SER A 302 9.15 -14.85 -0.35
CA SER A 302 9.51 -15.98 0.51
C SER A 302 8.90 -17.26 -0.05
N CYS A 303 9.71 -18.31 -0.08
CA CYS A 303 9.31 -19.64 -0.51
C CYS A 303 9.62 -20.67 0.58
N TYR A 304 8.74 -21.65 0.74
CA TYR A 304 9.05 -22.89 1.41
C TYR A 304 9.91 -23.78 0.53
N VAL A 305 10.90 -24.41 1.15
CA VAL A 305 11.68 -25.48 0.56
C VAL A 305 10.89 -26.79 0.66
N THR A 306 10.66 -27.46 -0.45
CA THR A 306 9.78 -28.65 -0.54
C THR A 306 10.52 -29.99 -0.50
N TYR A 307 11.80 -29.99 -0.11
CA TYR A 307 12.63 -31.20 -0.01
C TYR A 307 13.46 -31.24 1.28
N GLY A 308 14.00 -32.42 1.59
CA GLY A 308 14.79 -32.64 2.80
C GLY A 308 13.94 -32.90 4.05
N PRO A 309 14.57 -32.99 5.24
CA PRO A 309 13.90 -33.45 6.47
C PRO A 309 12.80 -32.51 6.96
N ASP A 310 12.89 -31.22 6.63
CA ASP A 310 11.93 -30.21 7.07
C ASP A 310 10.74 -30.04 6.08
N ALA A 311 10.72 -30.75 4.95
CA ALA A 311 9.80 -30.50 3.83
C ALA A 311 8.31 -30.65 4.16
N ASN A 312 7.97 -31.46 5.18
CA ASN A 312 6.59 -31.76 5.56
C ASN A 312 6.18 -31.12 6.90
N LEU A 313 6.98 -30.20 7.44
CA LEU A 313 6.74 -29.59 8.76
C LEU A 313 5.79 -28.38 8.71
N GLY A 314 4.87 -28.33 7.75
CA GLY A 314 3.89 -27.24 7.60
C GLY A 314 4.52 -25.84 7.62
N VAL A 315 4.18 -25.03 8.63
CA VAL A 315 4.72 -23.67 8.80
C VAL A 315 6.17 -23.63 9.26
N GLU A 316 6.70 -24.73 9.80
CA GLU A 316 8.10 -24.86 10.23
C GLU A 316 9.05 -25.31 9.10
N ARG A 317 8.52 -25.53 7.89
CA ARG A 317 9.32 -25.73 6.67
C ARG A 317 10.39 -24.64 6.55
N ARG A 318 11.55 -25.01 6.02
CA ARG A 318 12.64 -24.06 5.75
C ARG A 318 12.12 -23.01 4.76
N MET A 319 12.20 -21.74 5.15
CA MET A 319 11.88 -20.61 4.28
C MET A 319 13.16 -20.03 3.66
N VAL A 320 13.08 -19.63 2.41
CA VAL A 320 14.13 -18.92 1.69
C VAL A 320 13.53 -17.72 0.96
N LYS A 321 14.34 -16.70 0.67
CA LYS A 321 13.87 -15.49 -0.01
C LYS A 321 14.53 -15.35 -1.37
N ILE A 322 13.73 -15.16 -2.42
CA ILE A 322 14.21 -14.99 -3.79
C ILE A 322 15.05 -13.71 -3.88
N ARG A 323 16.29 -13.86 -4.33
CA ARG A 323 17.27 -12.77 -4.56
C ARG A 323 17.58 -12.56 -6.04
N GLY A 324 17.26 -13.53 -6.88
CA GLY A 324 17.49 -13.48 -8.32
C GLY A 324 17.41 -14.87 -8.94
N PHE A 325 17.81 -14.96 -10.20
CA PHE A 325 17.97 -16.22 -10.94
C PHE A 325 19.44 -16.50 -11.22
N GLY A 326 19.83 -17.77 -11.12
CA GLY A 326 21.19 -18.28 -11.32
C GLY A 326 21.27 -19.18 -12.55
N LEU A 327 22.42 -19.82 -12.76
CA LEU A 327 22.58 -20.77 -13.86
C LEU A 327 21.62 -21.98 -13.71
N SER A 328 21.46 -22.75 -14.78
CA SER A 328 20.64 -23.97 -14.74
C SER A 328 21.19 -24.99 -13.76
N ALA A 329 20.38 -25.96 -13.33
CA ALA A 329 20.82 -26.98 -12.38
C ALA A 329 21.98 -27.83 -12.94
N ARG A 330 22.09 -27.99 -14.27
CA ARG A 330 23.22 -28.66 -14.93
C ARG A 330 24.53 -27.87 -14.85
N GLN A 331 24.45 -26.56 -14.97
CA GLN A 331 25.62 -25.68 -15.09
C GLN A 331 26.08 -25.12 -13.74
N GLN A 332 25.13 -24.86 -12.83
CA GLN A 332 25.43 -24.29 -11.54
C GLN A 332 26.23 -25.26 -10.68
N THR A 333 27.44 -24.88 -10.31
CA THR A 333 28.33 -25.67 -9.45
C THR A 333 28.52 -25.02 -8.08
N PHE A 334 28.88 -25.84 -7.10
CA PHE A 334 29.33 -25.43 -5.78
C PHE A 334 30.23 -26.53 -5.19
N LYS A 335 30.95 -26.22 -4.10
CA LYS A 335 31.80 -27.20 -3.43
C LYS A 335 31.01 -27.97 -2.37
N ARG A 336 31.06 -29.30 -2.42
CA ARG A 336 30.58 -30.22 -1.38
C ARG A 336 31.77 -31.05 -0.92
N ASP A 337 32.09 -30.99 0.37
CA ASP A 337 33.23 -31.71 0.96
C ASP A 337 34.56 -31.45 0.21
N GLY A 338 34.73 -30.19 -0.24
CA GLY A 338 35.89 -29.74 -1.02
C GLY A 338 35.84 -30.04 -2.52
N GLN A 339 34.95 -30.94 -2.96
CA GLN A 339 34.82 -31.35 -4.36
C GLN A 339 33.74 -30.56 -5.11
N PRO A 340 33.97 -30.17 -6.38
CA PRO A 340 32.95 -29.49 -7.18
C PRO A 340 31.83 -30.47 -7.56
N THR A 341 30.59 -30.07 -7.33
CA THR A 341 29.40 -30.80 -7.80
C THR A 341 28.39 -29.82 -8.40
N THR A 342 27.55 -30.30 -9.31
CA THR A 342 26.45 -29.51 -9.89
C THR A 342 25.24 -29.56 -8.97
N VAL A 343 24.34 -28.58 -9.09
CA VAL A 343 23.04 -28.62 -8.41
C VAL A 343 22.26 -29.88 -8.81
N LEU A 344 22.28 -30.27 -10.09
CA LEU A 344 21.65 -31.50 -10.56
C LEU A 344 22.18 -32.74 -9.83
N ASN A 345 23.49 -32.96 -9.83
CA ASN A 345 24.10 -34.15 -9.22
C ASN A 345 23.86 -34.16 -7.71
N TYR A 346 23.98 -33.01 -7.05
CA TYR A 346 23.70 -32.90 -5.62
C TYR A 346 22.30 -33.35 -5.24
N TYR A 347 21.27 -32.93 -5.99
CA TYR A 347 19.89 -33.32 -5.70
C TYR A 347 19.66 -34.81 -5.93
N LYS A 348 20.26 -35.39 -6.97
CA LYS A 348 20.19 -36.83 -7.23
C LYS A 348 20.90 -37.65 -6.15
N GLU A 349 22.14 -37.29 -5.80
CA GLU A 349 22.96 -38.07 -4.87
C GLU A 349 22.51 -37.94 -3.41
N LYS A 350 22.15 -36.72 -2.97
CA LYS A 350 21.83 -36.48 -1.55
C LYS A 350 20.37 -36.73 -1.21
N TYR A 351 19.46 -36.36 -2.10
CA TYR A 351 18.02 -36.42 -1.84
C TYR A 351 17.28 -37.46 -2.69
N ASN A 352 17.99 -38.14 -3.62
CA ASN A 352 17.38 -39.05 -4.59
C ASN A 352 16.26 -38.39 -5.41
N ILE A 353 16.46 -37.13 -5.80
CA ILE A 353 15.50 -36.35 -6.59
C ILE A 353 16.01 -36.27 -8.04
N ASP A 354 15.22 -36.81 -8.97
CA ASP A 354 15.39 -36.61 -10.40
C ASP A 354 14.72 -35.30 -10.82
N LEU A 355 15.52 -34.27 -11.10
CA LEU A 355 15.01 -32.97 -11.55
C LEU A 355 14.39 -33.11 -12.95
N ARG A 356 13.15 -32.63 -13.11
CA ARG A 356 12.42 -32.64 -14.38
C ARG A 356 12.78 -31.46 -15.26
N PHE A 357 13.27 -30.36 -14.67
CA PHE A 357 13.61 -29.12 -15.37
C PHE A 357 15.08 -28.72 -15.13
N PRO A 358 16.07 -29.57 -15.46
CA PRO A 358 17.46 -29.33 -15.10
C PRO A 358 18.12 -28.20 -15.92
N ASP A 359 17.55 -27.86 -17.07
CA ASP A 359 18.03 -26.83 -18.00
C ASP A 359 17.42 -25.43 -17.76
N LEU A 360 16.41 -25.36 -16.88
CA LEU A 360 15.81 -24.11 -16.41
C LEU A 360 16.73 -23.46 -15.37
N PHE A 361 16.78 -22.12 -15.36
CA PHE A 361 17.51 -21.37 -14.33
C PHE A 361 17.12 -21.81 -12.91
N THR A 362 18.06 -21.65 -11.98
CA THR A 362 17.81 -21.82 -10.55
C THR A 362 17.39 -20.51 -9.89
N VAL A 363 16.72 -20.60 -8.74
CA VAL A 363 16.44 -19.46 -7.87
C VAL A 363 17.62 -19.27 -6.91
N VAL A 364 18.13 -18.04 -6.85
CA VAL A 364 19.17 -17.64 -5.90
C VAL A 364 18.51 -17.18 -4.61
N ALA A 365 18.97 -17.69 -3.48
CA ALA A 365 18.60 -17.22 -2.15
C ALA A 365 19.85 -17.05 -1.26
N ARG A 366 19.71 -16.31 -0.15
CA ARG A 366 20.79 -16.16 0.82
C ARG A 366 20.92 -17.44 1.66
N GLY A 367 22.09 -18.06 1.61
CA GLY A 367 22.49 -19.19 2.43
C GLY A 367 23.19 -18.79 3.74
N ARG A 368 23.83 -19.77 4.37
CA ARG A 368 24.63 -19.58 5.59
C ARG A 368 25.84 -18.70 5.30
N GLU A 369 26.26 -17.94 6.32
CA GLU A 369 27.48 -17.10 6.26
C GLU A 369 27.50 -16.09 5.10
N GLY A 370 26.32 -15.73 4.56
CA GLY A 370 26.20 -14.78 3.45
C GLY A 370 26.46 -15.38 2.07
N GLN A 371 26.74 -16.67 1.96
CA GLN A 371 26.88 -17.34 0.66
C GLN A 371 25.54 -17.38 -0.10
N SER A 372 25.59 -17.50 -1.42
CA SER A 372 24.40 -17.70 -2.24
C SER A 372 24.11 -19.19 -2.39
N GLU A 373 22.84 -19.57 -2.23
CA GLU A 373 22.35 -20.92 -2.47
C GLU A 373 21.44 -20.92 -3.70
N ASN A 374 21.55 -21.97 -4.52
CA ASN A 374 20.78 -22.13 -5.74
C ASN A 374 19.79 -23.27 -5.61
N TYR A 375 18.53 -22.99 -5.92
CA TYR A 375 17.41 -23.90 -5.76
C TYR A 375 16.74 -24.14 -7.12
N PRO A 376 16.53 -25.40 -7.56
CA PRO A 376 15.67 -25.69 -8.69
C PRO A 376 14.26 -25.13 -8.46
N VAL A 377 13.67 -24.52 -9.48
CA VAL A 377 12.35 -23.85 -9.35
C VAL A 377 11.23 -24.79 -8.91
N GLU A 378 11.33 -26.09 -9.24
CA GLU A 378 10.34 -27.11 -8.88
C GLU A 378 10.45 -27.58 -7.41
N CYS A 379 11.48 -27.11 -6.69
CA CYS A 379 11.75 -27.44 -5.30
C CYS A 379 11.38 -26.29 -4.33
N LEU A 380 10.64 -25.30 -4.81
CA LEU A 380 10.21 -24.13 -4.05
C LEU A 380 8.70 -23.89 -4.22
N GLU A 381 8.03 -23.60 -3.11
CA GLU A 381 6.61 -23.26 -3.02
C GLU A 381 6.45 -21.87 -2.41
N LEU A 382 5.62 -21.00 -3.00
CA LEU A 382 5.40 -19.66 -2.47
C LEU A 382 4.76 -19.72 -1.08
N CYS A 383 5.30 -18.93 -0.15
CA CYS A 383 4.63 -18.71 1.13
C CYS A 383 3.32 -17.93 0.92
N PRO A 384 2.28 -18.20 1.72
CA PRO A 384 0.99 -17.54 1.57
C PRO A 384 1.01 -16.07 2.02
N GLY A 385 0.02 -15.29 1.57
CA GLY A 385 -0.29 -13.95 2.08
C GLY A 385 0.77 -12.89 1.75
N GLN A 386 1.40 -13.00 0.58
CA GLN A 386 2.45 -12.06 0.14
C GLN A 386 1.88 -10.99 -0.80
N PRO A 387 1.78 -9.72 -0.38
CA PRO A 387 1.30 -8.65 -1.25
C PRO A 387 2.32 -8.34 -2.33
N VAL A 388 1.81 -8.03 -3.53
CA VAL A 388 2.61 -7.54 -4.66
C VAL A 388 3.05 -6.10 -4.36
N ARG A 389 4.36 -5.87 -4.39
CA ARG A 389 4.93 -4.54 -4.19
C ARG A 389 4.97 -3.77 -5.49
N THR A 390 5.09 -2.45 -5.41
CA THR A 390 5.21 -1.58 -6.60
C THR A 390 6.34 -2.02 -7.51
N GLU A 391 7.48 -2.44 -6.95
CA GLU A 391 8.64 -2.90 -7.73
C GLU A 391 8.43 -4.26 -8.40
N GLN A 392 7.39 -5.00 -8.01
CA GLN A 392 7.03 -6.31 -8.55
C GLN A 392 5.88 -6.23 -9.58
N MET A 393 5.35 -5.03 -9.82
CA MET A 393 4.27 -4.81 -10.77
C MET A 393 4.82 -4.71 -12.20
N ILE A 394 4.22 -5.46 -13.12
CA ILE A 394 4.59 -5.45 -14.54
C ILE A 394 3.47 -4.79 -15.36
N GLY A 395 3.84 -4.04 -16.39
CA GLY A 395 2.89 -3.52 -17.37
C GLY A 395 1.80 -2.63 -16.75
N ASN A 396 0.54 -3.02 -16.90
CA ASN A 396 -0.61 -2.21 -16.49
C ASN A 396 -1.13 -2.52 -15.07
N GLU A 397 -0.50 -3.45 -14.34
CA GLU A 397 -0.95 -3.89 -13.00
C GLU A 397 -1.20 -2.71 -12.03
N GLN A 398 -0.30 -1.73 -12.01
CA GLN A 398 -0.43 -0.55 -11.16
C GLN A 398 -1.62 0.32 -11.58
N SER A 399 -1.82 0.53 -12.88
CA SER A 399 -2.93 1.32 -13.43
C SER A 399 -4.27 0.68 -13.08
N ASP A 400 -4.38 -0.64 -13.22
CA ASP A 400 -5.61 -1.38 -12.92
C ASP A 400 -5.91 -1.39 -11.42
N LEU A 401 -4.88 -1.49 -10.57
CA LEU A 401 -5.04 -1.34 -9.12
C LEU A 401 -5.48 0.09 -8.72
N ILE A 402 -4.97 1.13 -9.40
CA ILE A 402 -5.42 2.52 -9.19
C ILE A 402 -6.89 2.68 -9.57
N LYS A 403 -7.31 2.15 -10.72
CA LYS A 403 -8.72 2.17 -11.16
C LYS A 403 -9.62 1.44 -10.16
N LEU A 404 -9.15 0.32 -9.62
CA LEU A 404 -9.87 -0.42 -8.58
C LEU A 404 -10.06 0.42 -7.30
N ALA A 405 -9.02 1.13 -6.86
CA ALA A 405 -9.07 1.97 -5.67
C ALA A 405 -9.83 3.31 -5.87
N ALA A 406 -9.93 3.78 -7.12
CA ALA A 406 -10.61 5.01 -7.49
C ALA A 406 -12.14 4.80 -7.48
N THR A 407 -12.76 5.01 -6.32
CA THR A 407 -14.20 4.88 -6.12
C THR A 407 -14.80 6.16 -5.56
N ALA A 408 -15.98 6.54 -6.05
CA ALA A 408 -16.72 7.70 -5.55
C ALA A 408 -16.96 7.61 -4.02
N PRO A 409 -16.96 8.73 -3.27
CA PRO A 409 -16.98 8.70 -1.80
C PRO A 409 -18.14 7.89 -1.18
N HIS A 410 -19.35 7.95 -1.75
CA HIS A 410 -20.52 7.22 -1.25
C HIS A 410 -20.34 5.69 -1.39
N ASN A 411 -19.86 5.24 -2.55
CA ASN A 411 -19.54 3.83 -2.79
C ASN A 411 -18.38 3.37 -1.91
N ARG A 412 -17.33 4.20 -1.78
CA ARG A 412 -16.18 3.89 -0.92
C ARG A 412 -16.60 3.74 0.53
N ASN A 413 -17.49 4.59 1.04
CA ASN A 413 -18.03 4.46 2.39
C ASN A 413 -18.81 3.15 2.54
N ARG A 414 -19.79 2.88 1.66
CA ARG A 414 -20.57 1.63 1.65
C ARG A 414 -19.67 0.37 1.68
N ILE A 415 -18.70 0.30 0.77
CA ILE A 415 -17.78 -0.85 0.68
C ILE A 415 -16.91 -0.94 1.94
N THR A 416 -16.37 0.18 2.43
CA THR A 416 -15.60 0.19 3.69
C THR A 416 -16.43 -0.39 4.83
N GLN A 417 -17.72 -0.05 4.92
CA GLN A 417 -18.61 -0.60 5.95
C GLN A 417 -18.80 -2.11 5.83
N GLN A 418 -19.06 -2.60 4.62
CA GLN A 418 -19.19 -4.04 4.35
C GLN A 418 -17.91 -4.80 4.74
N VAL A 419 -16.74 -4.26 4.39
CA VAL A 419 -15.43 -4.88 4.71
C VAL A 419 -15.15 -4.83 6.22
N VAL A 420 -15.39 -3.70 6.89
CA VAL A 420 -15.24 -3.56 8.35
C VAL A 420 -16.09 -4.58 9.11
N GLN A 421 -17.34 -4.77 8.68
CA GLN A 421 -18.25 -5.77 9.25
C GLN A 421 -17.77 -7.20 9.00
N SER A 422 -17.33 -7.49 7.77
CA SER A 422 -16.85 -8.83 7.36
C SER A 422 -15.58 -9.24 8.10
N VAL A 423 -14.63 -8.31 8.25
CA VAL A 423 -13.41 -8.52 9.05
C VAL A 423 -13.73 -8.59 10.56
N GLY A 424 -14.85 -8.01 10.98
CA GLY A 424 -15.28 -8.00 12.37
C GLY A 424 -14.62 -6.94 13.25
N LEU A 425 -14.15 -5.83 12.67
CA LEU A 425 -13.52 -4.74 13.42
C LEU A 425 -14.52 -3.96 14.27
N GLY A 426 -14.11 -3.59 15.48
CA GLY A 426 -14.93 -2.82 16.41
C GLY A 426 -15.95 -3.66 17.19
N ASN A 427 -16.00 -4.97 16.97
CA ASN A 427 -16.76 -5.91 17.78
C ASN A 427 -15.87 -6.43 18.91
N ASP A 428 -15.90 -5.75 20.06
CA ASP A 428 -15.28 -6.26 21.27
C ASP A 428 -16.11 -7.41 21.85
N ARG A 429 -15.42 -8.48 22.26
CA ARG A 429 -16.05 -9.71 22.77
C ARG A 429 -16.67 -9.52 24.14
N GLU A 430 -16.03 -8.69 24.96
CA GLU A 430 -16.35 -8.52 26.37
C GLU A 430 -17.23 -7.29 26.62
N GLY A 431 -17.53 -6.51 25.57
CA GLY A 431 -18.33 -5.28 25.66
C GLY A 431 -17.64 -4.13 26.40
N TYR A 432 -16.34 -4.26 26.70
CA TYR A 432 -15.51 -3.22 27.30
C TYR A 432 -15.35 -2.01 26.38
N VAL A 433 -15.18 -2.25 25.07
CA VAL A 433 -15.08 -1.23 24.02
C VAL A 433 -16.34 -1.21 23.18
N LYS A 434 -16.96 -0.04 23.03
CA LYS A 434 -18.14 0.18 22.19
C LYS A 434 -17.84 1.21 21.12
N VAL A 435 -18.12 0.85 19.86
CA VAL A 435 -17.90 1.70 18.69
C VAL A 435 -19.24 2.24 18.21
N GLY A 436 -19.34 3.57 18.07
CA GLY A 436 -20.55 4.24 17.60
C GLY A 436 -20.68 4.36 16.08
N ALA A 437 -21.74 5.06 15.66
CA ALA A 437 -21.94 5.42 14.26
C ALA A 437 -20.90 6.46 13.79
N PRO A 438 -20.64 6.58 12.47
CA PRO A 438 -19.73 7.59 11.95
C PRO A 438 -20.17 9.02 12.32
N GLU A 439 -19.19 9.87 12.68
CA GLU A 439 -19.44 11.26 13.06
C GLU A 439 -19.86 12.13 11.88
N VAL A 440 -20.85 12.99 12.13
CA VAL A 440 -21.24 14.08 11.24
C VAL A 440 -20.71 15.39 11.82
N VAL A 441 -19.95 16.12 11.03
CA VAL A 441 -19.30 17.38 11.43
C VAL A 441 -19.69 18.52 10.50
N THR A 442 -19.71 19.73 11.03
CA THR A 442 -19.86 20.96 10.24
C THR A 442 -18.50 21.34 9.64
N GLY A 443 -18.38 21.24 8.30
CA GLY A 443 -17.29 21.81 7.53
C GLY A 443 -17.63 23.21 6.99
N TYR A 444 -16.63 23.91 6.47
CA TYR A 444 -16.79 25.24 5.86
C TYR A 444 -16.13 25.28 4.49
N VAL A 445 -16.91 25.59 3.44
CA VAL A 445 -16.41 25.84 2.09
C VAL A 445 -15.91 27.28 2.04
N LEU A 446 -14.59 27.44 1.94
CA LEU A 446 -13.97 28.76 1.86
C LEU A 446 -14.24 29.40 0.49
N PRO A 447 -14.42 30.73 0.42
CA PRO A 447 -14.51 31.43 -0.86
C PRO A 447 -13.21 31.25 -1.65
N LYS A 448 -13.33 31.06 -2.97
CA LYS A 448 -12.15 30.99 -3.84
C LYS A 448 -11.38 32.33 -3.77
N PRO A 449 -10.03 32.30 -3.79
CA PRO A 449 -9.24 33.53 -3.75
C PRO A 449 -9.43 34.33 -5.03
N THR A 450 -9.30 35.65 -4.94
CA THR A 450 -9.22 36.52 -6.11
C THR A 450 -7.82 36.41 -6.72
N ILE A 451 -7.74 36.18 -8.04
CA ILE A 451 -6.44 36.15 -8.73
C ILE A 451 -6.23 37.47 -9.48
N SER A 452 -5.10 38.13 -9.22
CA SER A 452 -4.67 39.32 -9.96
C SER A 452 -3.48 38.97 -10.86
N TYR A 453 -3.57 39.31 -12.15
CA TYR A 453 -2.50 39.10 -13.13
C TYR A 453 -2.49 40.23 -14.17
N GLY A 454 -1.33 40.87 -14.37
CA GLY A 454 -1.14 41.90 -15.40
C GLY A 454 -2.13 43.07 -15.32
N GLY A 455 -2.46 43.54 -14.11
CA GLY A 455 -3.42 44.63 -13.88
C GLY A 455 -4.90 44.23 -14.01
N LYS A 456 -5.19 42.95 -14.30
CA LYS A 456 -6.56 42.41 -14.35
C LYS A 456 -6.84 41.57 -13.12
N THR A 457 -8.02 41.76 -12.54
CA THR A 457 -8.50 41.00 -11.37
C THR A 457 -9.58 40.02 -11.82
N VAL A 458 -9.49 38.76 -11.38
CA VAL A 458 -10.43 37.69 -11.70
C VAL A 458 -11.12 37.23 -10.42
N ASN A 459 -12.45 37.37 -10.39
CA ASN A 459 -13.28 36.84 -9.32
C ASN A 459 -13.83 35.47 -9.70
N TRP A 460 -13.41 34.43 -8.98
CA TRP A 460 -13.79 33.04 -9.24
C TRP A 460 -15.20 32.68 -8.74
N ASN A 461 -15.85 33.57 -7.99
CA ASN A 461 -17.14 33.32 -7.34
C ASN A 461 -18.32 33.96 -8.08
N GLU A 462 -18.15 34.48 -9.31
CA GLU A 462 -19.27 35.04 -10.08
C GLU A 462 -20.29 33.94 -10.44
N PRO A 463 -21.50 33.96 -9.88
CA PRO A 463 -22.52 32.95 -10.18
C PRO A 463 -22.95 33.07 -11.65
N GLY A 464 -22.99 31.95 -12.37
CA GLY A 464 -23.56 31.88 -13.73
C GLY A 464 -22.56 31.94 -14.89
N LYS A 465 -21.27 32.24 -14.64
CA LYS A 465 -20.23 32.17 -15.68
C LYS A 465 -19.52 30.81 -15.64
N ARG A 466 -19.73 29.99 -16.68
CA ARG A 466 -19.01 28.71 -16.88
C ARG A 466 -17.65 29.01 -17.51
N GLU A 467 -16.64 29.24 -16.69
CA GLU A 467 -15.30 29.68 -17.12
C GLU A 467 -14.21 28.79 -16.55
N TRP A 468 -13.13 28.63 -17.31
CA TRP A 468 -11.91 27.94 -16.88
C TRP A 468 -10.68 28.63 -17.47
N TYR A 469 -9.52 28.31 -16.91
CA TYR A 469 -8.23 28.74 -17.43
C TYR A 469 -7.43 27.49 -17.80
N ASN A 470 -6.81 27.50 -18.99
CA ASN A 470 -5.93 26.43 -19.41
C ASN A 470 -4.50 26.95 -19.61
N SER A 471 -3.52 26.16 -19.18
CA SER A 471 -2.09 26.42 -19.32
C SER A 471 -1.38 25.10 -19.67
N SER A 472 -1.62 24.61 -20.87
CA SER A 472 -1.07 23.36 -21.40
C SER A 472 0.42 23.43 -21.75
N ALA A 473 0.94 24.61 -22.12
CA ALA A 473 2.35 24.75 -22.48
C ALA A 473 3.32 24.59 -21.28
N VAL A 474 4.47 23.98 -21.54
CA VAL A 474 5.55 23.83 -20.56
C VAL A 474 6.46 25.06 -20.61
N ALA A 475 6.56 25.81 -19.51
CA ALA A 475 7.49 26.93 -19.41
C ALA A 475 8.93 26.41 -19.28
N ARG A 476 9.73 26.51 -20.35
CA ARG A 476 11.18 26.18 -20.32
C ARG A 476 12.05 27.37 -19.91
N GLN A 477 11.63 28.58 -20.26
CA GLN A 477 12.25 29.85 -19.85
C GLN A 477 11.17 30.95 -19.89
N GLY A 478 10.93 31.65 -18.79
CA GLY A 478 9.89 32.69 -18.69
C GLY A 478 8.56 32.22 -18.10
N THR A 479 7.51 33.06 -18.21
CA THR A 479 6.18 32.83 -17.64
C THR A 479 5.21 32.34 -18.73
N ASN A 480 4.48 31.25 -18.48
CA ASN A 480 3.40 30.82 -19.38
C ASN A 480 2.15 31.69 -19.16
N LYS A 481 1.45 32.04 -20.24
CA LYS A 481 0.20 32.81 -20.20
C LYS A 481 -0.98 31.83 -20.20
N ALA A 482 -1.75 31.80 -19.12
CA ALA A 482 -2.98 31.03 -19.06
C ALA A 482 -4.03 31.65 -19.99
N ALA A 483 -4.67 30.81 -20.81
CA ALA A 483 -5.78 31.20 -21.65
C ALA A 483 -7.09 31.07 -20.87
N LYS A 484 -7.93 32.11 -20.88
CA LYS A 484 -9.27 32.08 -20.28
C LYS A 484 -10.28 31.58 -21.31
N TYR A 485 -11.12 30.65 -20.89
CA TYR A 485 -12.27 30.17 -21.66
C TYR A 485 -13.55 30.50 -20.93
N THR A 486 -14.58 30.86 -21.70
CA THR A 486 -15.92 31.14 -21.22
C THR A 486 -16.91 30.42 -22.13
N VAL A 487 -17.76 29.56 -21.56
CA VAL A 487 -18.90 29.00 -22.30
C VAL A 487 -19.92 30.11 -22.50
N ILE A 488 -19.98 30.63 -23.73
CA ILE A 488 -20.97 31.65 -24.12
C ILE A 488 -22.35 31.05 -24.42
N PHE A 489 -22.39 29.81 -24.88
CA PHE A 489 -23.62 29.09 -25.22
C PHE A 489 -23.38 27.58 -25.15
N ASN A 490 -24.34 26.83 -24.62
CA ASN A 490 -24.30 25.36 -24.60
C ASN A 490 -25.72 24.83 -24.73
N THR A 491 -25.95 24.03 -25.78
CA THR A 491 -27.23 23.38 -26.07
C THR A 491 -27.57 22.28 -25.06
N ASP A 492 -26.56 21.60 -24.51
CA ASP A 492 -26.72 20.53 -23.54
C ASP A 492 -26.18 20.94 -22.16
N LYS A 493 -27.07 21.49 -21.32
CA LYS A 493 -26.73 21.97 -19.98
C LYS A 493 -26.33 20.86 -19.01
N THR A 494 -26.60 19.58 -19.35
CA THR A 494 -26.32 18.41 -18.50
C THR A 494 -24.85 18.00 -18.54
N LYS A 495 -24.09 18.42 -19.55
CA LYS A 495 -22.66 18.11 -19.65
C LYS A 495 -21.84 18.84 -18.58
N PRO A 496 -20.95 18.13 -17.86
CA PRO A 496 -20.06 18.75 -16.88
C PRO A 496 -19.05 19.68 -17.55
N LEU A 497 -18.58 20.69 -16.82
CA LEU A 497 -17.59 21.65 -17.33
C LEU A 497 -16.27 20.96 -17.71
N GLU A 498 -15.90 19.91 -16.98
CA GLU A 498 -14.71 19.07 -17.17
C GLU A 498 -14.59 18.54 -18.61
N MET A 499 -15.72 18.29 -19.30
CA MET A 499 -15.70 17.85 -20.69
C MET A 499 -15.10 18.91 -21.63
N TRP A 500 -15.43 20.18 -21.40
CA TRP A 500 -14.94 21.31 -22.19
C TRP A 500 -13.50 21.68 -21.83
N GLU A 501 -13.16 21.55 -20.55
CA GLU A 501 -11.79 21.66 -20.05
C GLU A 501 -10.89 20.61 -20.72
N GLY A 502 -11.30 19.35 -20.72
CA GLY A 502 -10.61 18.24 -21.38
C GLY A 502 -10.44 18.50 -22.88
N LEU A 503 -11.54 18.80 -23.60
CA LEU A 503 -11.48 19.07 -25.04
C LEU A 503 -10.50 20.21 -25.38
N THR A 504 -10.59 21.34 -24.68
CA THR A 504 -9.69 22.48 -24.95
C THR A 504 -8.25 22.20 -24.56
N ASN A 505 -8.01 21.29 -23.60
CA ASN A 505 -6.67 20.83 -23.27
C ASN A 505 -6.11 19.86 -24.29
N ASP A 506 -6.88 18.86 -24.72
CA ASP A 506 -6.46 17.85 -25.69
C ASP A 506 -6.09 18.50 -27.02
N LEU A 507 -6.88 19.47 -27.48
CA LEU A 507 -6.57 20.23 -28.70
C LEU A 507 -5.26 21.03 -28.62
N CYS A 508 -4.72 21.31 -27.43
CA CYS A 508 -3.40 21.93 -27.30
C CYS A 508 -2.24 20.98 -27.62
N TYR A 509 -2.48 19.66 -27.63
CA TYR A 509 -1.47 18.65 -27.99
C TYR A 509 -1.46 18.35 -29.50
N ASP A 510 -2.48 18.79 -30.24
CA ASP A 510 -2.65 18.52 -31.67
C ASP A 510 -1.87 19.47 -32.60
N HIS A 511 -0.94 20.26 -32.05
CA HIS A 511 -0.17 21.21 -32.86
C HIS A 511 0.89 20.49 -33.72
N GLN A 512 0.58 20.31 -35.00
CA GLN A 512 1.35 19.45 -35.94
C GLN A 512 2.83 19.82 -36.14
N ILE A 513 3.26 21.02 -35.77
CA ILE A 513 4.64 21.49 -35.97
C ILE A 513 5.54 21.19 -34.75
N VAL A 514 4.97 21.05 -33.55
CA VAL A 514 5.73 20.98 -32.29
C VAL A 514 5.27 19.77 -31.49
N TYR A 515 6.19 18.92 -31.06
CA TYR A 515 5.92 17.72 -30.25
C TYR A 515 5.57 18.03 -28.78
N HIS A 516 5.32 19.29 -28.43
CA HIS A 516 4.97 19.75 -27.10
C HIS A 516 3.65 20.52 -27.12
N PRO A 517 2.86 20.44 -26.04
CA PRO A 517 1.61 21.18 -25.96
C PRO A 517 1.85 22.68 -26.09
N VAL A 518 1.01 23.35 -26.86
CA VAL A 518 1.02 24.80 -27.06
C VAL A 518 0.03 25.47 -26.10
N SER A 519 0.09 26.81 -25.95
CA SER A 519 -0.75 27.55 -24.97
C SER A 519 -2.21 27.72 -25.40
N TYR A 520 -2.54 27.47 -26.67
CA TYR A 520 -3.89 27.58 -27.23
C TYR A 520 -4.21 26.35 -28.08
N PRO A 521 -5.48 25.89 -28.13
CA PRO A 521 -5.94 24.83 -29.02
C PRO A 521 -5.41 25.01 -30.44
N ALA A 522 -4.90 23.93 -31.06
CA ALA A 522 -4.33 23.97 -32.39
C ALA A 522 -5.22 24.67 -33.45
N PRO A 523 -6.56 24.47 -33.47
CA PRO A 523 -7.43 25.20 -34.40
C PRO A 523 -7.38 26.72 -34.24
N LEU A 524 -7.27 27.23 -33.01
CA LEU A 524 -7.18 28.67 -32.74
C LEU A 524 -5.82 29.23 -33.18
N TYR A 525 -4.75 28.45 -32.98
CA TYR A 525 -3.42 28.82 -33.44
C TYR A 525 -3.38 28.94 -34.97
N VAL A 526 -3.94 27.94 -35.68
CA VAL A 526 -4.04 27.94 -37.15
C VAL A 526 -4.89 29.11 -37.66
N ALA A 527 -6.04 29.36 -37.03
CA ALA A 527 -6.89 30.50 -37.38
C ALA A 527 -6.13 31.83 -37.23
N GLY A 528 -5.43 32.03 -36.12
CA GLY A 528 -4.61 33.22 -35.90
C GLY A 528 -3.52 33.41 -36.96
N MET A 529 -2.83 32.33 -37.34
CA MET A 529 -1.82 32.36 -38.41
C MET A 529 -2.43 32.72 -39.78
N TYR A 530 -3.61 32.20 -40.12
CA TYR A 530 -4.29 32.57 -41.35
C TYR A 530 -4.78 34.01 -41.34
N SER A 531 -5.33 34.49 -40.23
CA SER A 531 -5.74 35.90 -40.08
C SER A 531 -4.55 36.84 -40.21
N HIS A 532 -3.41 36.53 -39.59
CA HIS A 532 -2.19 37.33 -39.73
C HIS A 532 -1.69 37.37 -41.17
N ARG A 533 -1.63 36.21 -41.85
CA ARG A 533 -1.28 36.14 -43.27
C ARG A 533 -2.24 36.95 -44.15
N GLY A 534 -3.54 36.87 -43.86
CA GLY A 534 -4.55 37.68 -44.55
C GLY A 534 -4.30 39.17 -44.37
N ALA A 535 -4.00 39.62 -43.15
CA ALA A 535 -3.67 41.01 -42.86
C ALA A 535 -2.43 41.49 -43.62
N GLU A 536 -1.36 40.70 -43.66
CA GLU A 536 -0.14 41.02 -44.42
C GLU A 536 -0.42 41.14 -45.94
N VAL A 537 -1.24 40.23 -46.49
CA VAL A 537 -1.64 40.30 -47.90
C VAL A 537 -2.45 41.56 -48.19
N LEU A 538 -3.37 41.92 -47.30
CA LEU A 538 -4.17 43.14 -47.43
C LEU A 538 -3.32 44.41 -47.30
N ALA A 539 -2.34 44.41 -46.40
CA ALA A 539 -1.40 45.52 -46.24
C ALA A 539 -0.56 45.77 -47.50
N GLN A 540 -0.15 44.71 -48.20
CA GLN A 540 0.64 44.82 -49.42
C GLN A 540 -0.18 45.11 -50.68
N ARG A 541 -1.38 44.50 -50.80
CA ARG A 541 -2.16 44.52 -52.05
C ARG A 541 -3.37 45.44 -52.03
N SER A 542 -3.65 46.06 -50.87
CA SER A 542 -4.81 46.90 -50.58
C SER A 542 -6.15 46.18 -50.74
N ALA A 543 -7.09 46.45 -49.85
CA ALA A 543 -8.45 45.93 -49.96
C ALA A 543 -9.25 46.67 -51.04
N VAL A 544 -10.31 46.03 -51.55
CA VAL A 544 -11.30 46.70 -52.39
C VAL A 544 -12.30 47.41 -51.48
N TYR A 545 -12.50 48.70 -51.75
CA TYR A 545 -13.51 49.50 -51.08
C TYR A 545 -14.55 49.95 -52.10
N LYS A 546 -15.82 49.94 -51.69
CA LYS A 546 -16.93 50.50 -52.46
C LYS A 546 -17.63 51.53 -51.58
N GLU A 547 -17.71 52.76 -52.07
CA GLU A 547 -18.31 53.89 -51.33
C GLU A 547 -17.71 54.12 -49.92
N GLY A 548 -16.44 53.75 -49.73
CA GLY A 548 -15.72 53.88 -48.45
C GLY A 548 -15.89 52.70 -47.49
N GLU A 549 -16.74 51.72 -47.82
CA GLU A 549 -16.89 50.48 -47.05
C GLU A 549 -16.05 49.34 -47.65
N PHE A 550 -15.54 48.48 -46.77
CA PHE A 550 -14.75 47.31 -47.16
C PHE A 550 -15.63 46.31 -47.90
N ASP A 551 -15.32 46.05 -49.17
CA ASP A 551 -16.05 45.09 -49.99
C ASP A 551 -15.42 43.70 -49.84
N PHE A 552 -15.98 42.89 -48.95
CA PHE A 552 -15.48 41.55 -48.62
C PHE A 552 -15.52 40.60 -49.83
N GLU A 553 -16.56 40.69 -50.65
CA GLU A 553 -16.76 39.79 -51.79
C GLU A 553 -15.80 40.14 -52.93
N ALA A 554 -15.68 41.42 -53.29
CA ALA A 554 -14.75 41.87 -54.30
C ALA A 554 -13.29 41.66 -53.88
N THR A 555 -12.96 41.92 -52.61
CA THR A 555 -11.61 41.69 -52.08
C THR A 555 -11.25 40.21 -52.11
N ASN A 556 -12.16 39.31 -51.72
CA ASN A 556 -11.91 37.87 -51.81
C ASN A 556 -11.84 37.35 -53.25
N LYS A 557 -12.63 37.90 -54.16
CA LYS A 557 -12.52 37.55 -55.59
C LYS A 557 -11.15 37.95 -56.16
N GLN A 558 -10.66 39.12 -55.78
CA GLN A 558 -9.37 39.63 -56.27
C GLN A 558 -8.17 38.93 -55.60
N LEU A 559 -8.19 38.76 -54.28
CA LEU A 559 -7.03 38.32 -53.49
C LEU A 559 -7.12 36.87 -53.04
N GLY A 560 -8.32 36.33 -52.89
CA GLY A 560 -8.55 34.93 -52.56
C GLY A 560 -8.05 33.98 -53.65
N VAL A 561 -7.94 32.70 -53.27
CA VAL A 561 -7.41 31.65 -54.15
C VAL A 561 -8.49 30.74 -54.69
N PHE A 562 -9.69 30.71 -54.10
CA PHE A 562 -10.75 29.72 -54.38
C PHE A 562 -11.07 29.53 -55.87
N ASP A 563 -11.13 30.61 -56.65
CA ASP A 563 -11.47 30.55 -58.09
C ASP A 563 -10.25 30.63 -59.02
N LYS A 564 -9.04 30.53 -58.47
CA LYS A 564 -7.79 30.59 -59.25
C LYS A 564 -7.26 29.19 -59.50
N LYS A 565 -6.55 29.00 -60.63
CA LYS A 565 -5.90 27.72 -60.99
C LYS A 565 -5.06 27.13 -59.86
N LEU A 566 -4.52 27.97 -58.97
CA LEU A 566 -3.71 27.58 -57.82
C LEU A 566 -4.47 26.78 -56.75
N PHE A 567 -5.80 26.93 -56.64
CA PHE A 567 -6.62 26.22 -55.66
C PHE A 567 -6.73 24.72 -55.95
N ALA A 568 -6.71 24.35 -57.23
CA ALA A 568 -6.71 22.95 -57.66
C ALA A 568 -5.33 22.28 -57.52
N THR A 569 -4.27 23.03 -57.24
CA THR A 569 -2.90 22.53 -57.11
C THR A 569 -2.57 22.27 -55.64
N ARG A 570 -2.55 21.00 -55.21
CA ARG A 570 -1.98 20.64 -53.90
C ARG A 570 -0.47 20.88 -53.92
N PHE A 571 -0.02 21.95 -53.26
CA PHE A 571 1.37 22.06 -52.82
C PHE A 571 1.48 21.34 -51.48
N ASN A 572 2.08 20.14 -51.50
CA ASN A 572 2.70 19.61 -50.29
C ASN A 572 4.10 20.24 -50.23
N ALA A 573 4.32 21.13 -49.26
CA ALA A 573 5.66 21.57 -48.87
C ALA A 573 6.17 20.68 -47.76
#